data_AF-A0AAQ3V823-F1
#
_entry.id   AF-A0AAQ3V823-F1
#
_cell.length_a   1.000
_cell.length_b   1.000
_cell.length_c   1.000
_cell.angle_alpha   90.00
_cell.angle_beta   90.00
_cell.angle_gamma   90.00
#
_symmetry.space_group_name_H-M   'P 1'
#
loop_
_entity.id
_entity.type
_entity.pdbx_description
1 polymer ?
#
loop_
_entity_poly.entity_id
_entity_poly.type
_entity_poly.pdbx_seq_one_letter_code
_entity_poly.pdbx_strand_id
1 'polypeptide(L)' 'MLDFYNFRDTNPEKVYPRAADGTVRKYDDLPGKYHGNVDVSDPPFERHLGDTPAMTAQEEADIIAFLKTLTDGYQVER' A
#
# COMPACT_ATOMS: atom_id res chain seq x y z
N MET A 1 -1.48 7.00 -0.64
CA MET A 1 -0.70 6.35 0.44
C MET A 1 -1.45 5.16 0.98
N LEU A 2 -2.69 5.31 1.47
CA LEU A 2 -3.47 4.17 1.96
C LEU A 2 -3.76 3.11 0.89
N ASP A 3 -3.92 3.51 -0.37
CA ASP A 3 -4.01 2.57 -1.50
C ASP A 3 -2.87 1.53 -1.51
N PHE A 4 -1.65 1.90 -1.11
CA PHE A 4 -0.55 0.95 -1.01
C PHE A 4 -0.88 -0.15 0.01
N TYR A 5 -1.30 0.23 1.21
CA TYR A 5 -1.65 -0.72 2.27
C TYR A 5 -2.79 -1.64 1.88
N ASN A 6 -3.73 -1.14 1.08
CA ASN A 6 -4.93 -1.89 0.70
C ASN A 6 -4.76 -2.77 -0.54
N PHE A 7 -3.89 -2.36 -1.49
CA PHE A 7 -3.77 -2.97 -2.81
C PHE A 7 -2.45 -3.70 -3.07
N ARG A 8 -1.41 -3.54 -2.24
CA ARG A 8 -0.09 -4.15 -2.48
C ARG A 8 -0.16 -5.66 -2.75
N ASP A 9 -1.03 -6.39 -2.04
CA ASP A 9 -1.16 -7.84 -2.19
C ASP A 9 -2.38 -8.29 -2.99
N THR A 10 -3.49 -7.54 -2.92
CA THR A 10 -4.75 -7.85 -3.63
C THR A 10 -4.74 -7.42 -5.09
N ASN A 11 -4.15 -6.26 -5.40
CA ASN A 11 -4.06 -5.64 -6.73
C ASN A 11 -2.66 -5.04 -6.97
N PRO A 12 -1.59 -5.86 -6.94
CA PRO A 12 -0.21 -5.37 -7.01
C PRO A 12 0.07 -4.54 -8.26
N GLU A 13 -0.68 -4.72 -9.36
CA GLU A 13 -0.58 -3.91 -10.58
C GLU A 13 -0.93 -2.43 -10.41
N LYS A 14 -1.65 -2.06 -9.34
CA LYS A 14 -1.93 -0.67 -8.98
C LYS A 14 -0.77 -0.01 -8.26
N VAL A 15 0.15 -0.82 -7.73
CA VAL A 15 1.29 -0.39 -6.90
C VAL A 15 2.60 -0.51 -7.66
N TYR A 16 2.81 -1.62 -8.36
CA TYR A 16 4.06 -1.98 -9.01
C TYR A 16 3.93 -1.95 -10.54
N PRO A 17 5.00 -1.57 -11.26
CA PRO A 17 5.00 -1.55 -12.71
C PRO A 17 4.93 -2.97 -13.30
N ARG A 18 4.40 -3.05 -14.52
CA ARG A 18 4.45 -4.27 -15.33
C ARG A 18 5.79 -4.40 -16.06
N ALA A 19 6.30 -5.61 -16.18
CA ALA A 19 7.40 -5.95 -17.07
C ALA A 19 6.93 -5.99 -18.53
N ALA A 20 7.89 -6.11 -19.45
CA ALA A 20 7.62 -6.16 -20.89
C ALA A 20 6.74 -7.36 -21.31
N ASP A 21 6.76 -8.44 -20.54
CA ASP A 21 5.93 -9.63 -20.73
C ASP A 21 4.53 -9.53 -20.07
N GLY A 22 4.20 -8.39 -19.46
CA GLY A 22 2.94 -8.13 -18.79
C GLY A 22 2.86 -8.56 -17.33
N THR A 23 3.89 -9.26 -16.80
CA THR A 23 3.95 -9.67 -15.39
C THR A 23 4.13 -8.47 -14.47
N VAL A 24 3.59 -8.52 -13.24
CA VAL A 24 3.76 -7.44 -12.25
C VAL A 24 5.08 -7.64 -11.51
N ARG A 25 5.95 -6.62 -11.49
CA ARG A 25 7.24 -6.68 -10.78
C ARG A 25 7.08 -6.30 -9.32
N LYS A 26 6.53 -7.21 -8.51
CA LYS A 26 6.34 -6.98 -7.08
C LYS A 26 7.68 -6.78 -6.35
N TYR A 27 7.72 -5.85 -5.40
CA TYR A 27 8.90 -5.52 -4.60
C TYR A 27 10.10 -5.09 -5.47
N ASP A 28 9.86 -4.25 -6.49
CA ASP A 28 10.87 -3.79 -7.46
C ASP A 28 11.89 -2.80 -6.89
N ASP A 29 11.70 -2.38 -5.64
CA ASP A 29 12.61 -1.57 -4.83
C ASP A 29 13.54 -2.41 -3.94
N LEU A 30 13.36 -3.73 -3.90
CA LEU A 30 14.17 -4.65 -3.09
C LEU A 30 14.94 -5.65 -3.98
N PRO A 31 16.23 -5.90 -3.68
CA PRO A 31 16.93 -7.06 -4.23
C PRO A 31 16.16 -8.36 -3.93
N GLY A 32 16.02 -9.24 -4.92
CA GLY A 32 15.21 -10.46 -4.82
C GLY A 32 15.50 -11.34 -3.61
N LYS A 33 16.77 -11.39 -3.15
CA LYS A 33 17.18 -12.14 -1.94
C LYS A 33 16.52 -11.66 -0.65
N TYR A 34 15.93 -10.46 -0.63
CA TYR A 34 15.25 -9.88 0.54
C TYR A 34 13.72 -9.90 0.42
N HIS A 35 13.16 -10.41 -0.69
CA HIS A 35 11.70 -10.45 -0.86
C HIS A 35 11.01 -11.28 0.21
N GLY A 36 11.65 -12.34 0.70
CA GLY A 36 11.14 -13.16 1.81
C GLY A 36 11.09 -12.44 3.16
N ASN A 37 11.67 -11.25 3.28
CA ASN A 37 11.62 -10.44 4.51
C ASN A 37 10.41 -9.49 4.53
N VAL A 38 9.67 -9.37 3.43
CA VAL A 38 8.48 -8.53 3.38
C VAL A 38 7.36 -9.20 4.17
N ASP A 39 6.75 -8.46 5.09
CA ASP A 39 5.59 -8.94 5.83
C ASP A 39 4.40 -9.18 4.88
N VAL A 40 3.88 -10.40 4.92
CA VAL A 40 2.73 -10.90 4.16
C VAL A 40 1.76 -11.66 5.07
N SER A 41 1.88 -11.46 6.39
CA SER A 41 1.15 -12.24 7.40
C SER A 41 0.29 -11.37 8.33
N ASP A 42 0.67 -10.11 8.54
CA ASP A 42 -0.11 -9.22 9.39
C ASP A 42 -1.13 -8.41 8.58
N PRO A 43 -2.31 -8.09 9.14
CA PRO A 43 -3.25 -7.19 8.50
C PRO A 43 -2.66 -5.80 8.22
N PRO A 44 -2.91 -5.19 7.03
CA PRO A 44 -3.78 -5.64 5.94
C PRO A 44 -3.11 -6.49 4.84
N PHE A 45 -1.87 -6.94 5.08
CA PHE A 45 -0.96 -7.58 4.13
C PHE A 45 -1.06 -9.11 4.03
N GLU A 46 -1.91 -9.71 4.84
CA GLU A 46 -2.23 -11.15 4.89
C GLU A 46 -3.14 -11.64 3.74
N ARG A 47 -3.59 -10.71 2.88
CA ARG A 47 -4.46 -10.97 1.73
C ARG A 47 -3.68 -11.38 0.49
N HIS A 48 -4.35 -12.05 -0.43
CA HIS A 48 -3.75 -12.57 -1.66
C HIS A 48 -4.32 -11.92 -2.91
N LEU A 49 -3.68 -12.18 -4.05
CA LEU A 49 -4.07 -11.64 -5.35
C LEU A 49 -5.54 -11.93 -5.67
N GLY A 50 -6.32 -10.88 -5.89
CA GLY A 50 -7.75 -10.96 -6.22
C GLY A 50 -8.68 -11.06 -5.01
N ASP A 51 -8.16 -11.15 -3.78
CA ASP A 51 -8.99 -11.07 -2.57
C ASP A 51 -9.63 -9.69 -2.43
N THR A 52 -10.74 -9.63 -1.70
CA THR A 52 -11.36 -8.36 -1.32
C THR A 52 -10.38 -7.54 -0.47
N PRO A 53 -10.08 -6.28 -0.86
CA PRO A 53 -9.24 -5.38 -0.07
C PRO A 53 -9.71 -5.24 1.39
N ALA A 54 -8.78 -4.93 2.28
CA ALA A 54 -9.06 -4.80 3.71
C ALA A 54 -10.03 -3.68 4.05
N MET A 55 -9.97 -2.62 3.25
CA MET A 55 -10.73 -1.40 3.44
C MET A 55 -11.52 -1.07 2.17
N THR A 56 -12.68 -0.46 2.37
CA THR A 56 -13.42 0.24 1.34
C THR A 56 -12.80 1.62 1.08
N ALA A 57 -13.17 2.25 -0.05
CA ALA A 57 -12.75 3.62 -0.35
C ALA A 57 -13.20 4.63 0.72
N GLN A 58 -14.35 4.38 1.38
CA GLN A 58 -14.82 5.24 2.46
C GLN A 58 -13.96 5.07 3.72
N GLU A 59 -13.60 3.85 4.10
CA GLU A 59 -12.72 3.61 5.26
C GLU A 59 -11.33 4.22 5.05
N GLU A 60 -10.78 4.16 3.83
CA GLU A 60 -9.55 4.89 3.52
C GLU A 60 -9.72 6.40 3.65
N ALA A 61 -10.82 6.96 3.16
CA ALA A 61 -11.11 8.39 3.30
C ALA A 61 -11.24 8.81 4.77
N ASP A 62 -11.84 7.97 5.62
CA ASP A 62 -12.01 8.23 7.04
C ASP A 62 -10.67 8.17 7.79
N ILE A 63 -9.78 7.21 7.46
CA ILE A 63 -8.42 7.17 8.01
C ILE A 63 -7.62 8.39 7.55
N ILE A 64 -7.72 8.81 6.29
CA ILE A 64 -7.08 10.04 5.81
C ILE A 64 -7.60 11.26 6.58
N ALA A 65 -8.90 11.34 6.84
CA ALA A 65 -9.49 12.40 7.64
C ALA A 65 -8.94 12.39 9.08
N PHE A 66 -8.81 11.22 9.71
CA PHE A 66 -8.19 11.07 11.02
C PHE A 66 -6.72 11.52 11.02
N LEU A 67 -5.91 11.06 10.06
CA LEU A 67 -4.48 11.41 9.98
C LEU A 67 -4.28 12.93 9.81
N LYS A 68 -5.19 13.63 9.11
CA LYS A 68 -5.14 15.10 8.99
C LYS A 68 -5.29 15.81 10.33
N THR A 69 -5.94 15.20 11.32
CA THR A 69 -6.06 15.76 12.68
C THR A 69 -4.75 15.72 13.47
N LEU A 70 -3.76 14.95 13.00
CA LEU A 70 -2.45 14.82 13.62
C LEU A 70 -1.45 15.89 13.15
N THR A 71 -1.90 16.84 12.33
CA THR A 71 -1.09 17.98 11.90
C THR A 71 -0.90 18.94 13.07
N ASP A 72 0.34 19.29 13.40
CA ASP A 72 0.71 20.20 14.50
C ASP A 72 0.30 21.66 14.25
N GLY A 73 -0.05 21.99 13.01
CA GLY A 73 -0.46 23.33 12.61
C GLY A 73 0.71 24.30 12.50
N TYR A 74 1.95 23.82 12.44
CA TYR A 74 3.12 24.69 12.33
C TYR A 74 3.07 25.51 11.04
N GLN A 75 3.16 26.83 11.19
CA GLN A 75 3.34 27.77 10.09
C GLN A 75 4.64 28.54 10.32
N VAL A 76 5.53 28.54 9.33
CA VAL A 76 6.72 29.38 9.34
C VAL A 76 6.26 30.84 9.21
N GLU A 77 6.49 31.65 10.24
CA GLU A 77 6.28 33.10 10.14
C GLU A 77 7.15 33.66 9.01
N ARG A 78 6.54 34.47 8.15
CA ARG A 78 7.18 35.02 6.95
C ARG A 78 7.72 36.42 7.17
#